data_AF-A0A3D4AV60-F1
#
_entry.id   AF-A0A3D4AV60-F1
#
_cell.length_a   1.000
_cell.length_b   1.000
_cell.length_c   1.000
_cell.angle_alpha   90.00
_cell.angle_beta   90.00
_cell.angle_gamma   90.00
#
_symmetry.space_group_name_H-M   'P 1'
#
loop_
_entity.id
_entity.type
_entity.pdbx_description
1 polymer ?
#
loop_
_entity_poly.entity_id
_entity_poly.type
_entity_poly.pdbx_seq_one_letter_code
_entity_poly.pdbx_strand_id
1 'polypeptide(L)'
;TLIVTTDHGRGSYANDWQHHSSKRALAKSEQGKKAFPEGIIGSEHIWLAAIGPTIKGNGLIKTDNELKQAQIAATVLKALGQNPNTINPNMAPAINEILK
;
A
#
# COMPACT_ATOMS: atom_id res chain seq x y z
N THR A 1 -16.07 2.44 -10.10
CA THR A 1 -14.66 2.06 -9.94
C THR A 1 -14.48 1.38 -8.61
N LEU A 2 -13.79 0.24 -8.58
CA LEU A 2 -13.40 -0.47 -7.36
C LEU A 2 -11.88 -0.40 -7.25
N ILE A 3 -11.38 0.01 -6.08
CA ILE A 3 -9.97 0.00 -5.73
C ILE A 3 -9.87 -0.81 -4.42
N VAL A 4 -9.03 -1.83 -4.41
CA VAL A 4 -8.82 -2.71 -3.25
C VAL A 4 -7.34 -2.77 -2.91
N THR A 5 -7.02 -2.64 -1.64
CA THR A 5 -5.66 -2.71 -1.10
C THR A 5 -5.69 -3.27 0.32
N THR A 6 -4.53 -3.56 0.89
CA THR A 6 -4.39 -3.85 2.33
C THR A 6 -3.78 -2.69 3.08
N ASP A 7 -4.04 -2.65 4.37
CA ASP A 7 -3.38 -1.75 5.31
C ASP A 7 -1.93 -2.16 5.60
N HIS A 8 -1.63 -3.46 5.52
CA HIS A 8 -0.28 -4.00 5.63
C HIS A 8 -0.10 -5.32 4.89
N GLY A 9 1.15 -5.74 4.75
CA GLY A 9 1.60 -7.00 4.17
C GLY A 9 1.77 -8.12 5.21
N ARG A 10 2.62 -9.08 4.83
CA ARG A 10 3.04 -10.24 5.63
C ARG A 10 4.53 -10.50 5.43
N GLY A 11 5.12 -11.38 6.25
CA GLY A 11 6.53 -11.75 6.13
C GLY A 11 6.89 -12.39 4.78
N SER A 12 8.13 -12.15 4.34
CA SER A 12 8.64 -12.61 3.04
C SER A 12 9.22 -14.04 3.06
N TYR A 13 9.27 -14.69 4.23
CA TYR A 13 9.97 -15.94 4.43
C TYR A 13 9.04 -17.02 5.02
N ALA A 14 9.45 -18.29 4.84
CA ALA A 14 8.65 -19.44 5.28
C ALA A 14 8.37 -19.46 6.79
N ASN A 15 9.23 -18.85 7.59
CA ASN A 15 9.10 -18.77 9.05
C ASN A 15 8.35 -17.52 9.53
N ASP A 16 8.01 -16.55 8.66
CA ASP A 16 7.40 -15.29 9.09
C ASP A 16 6.17 -14.84 8.27
N TRP A 17 5.78 -15.56 7.21
CA TRP A 17 4.64 -15.24 6.36
C TRP A 17 3.29 -15.10 7.10
N GLN A 18 3.13 -15.74 8.26
CA GLN A 18 1.91 -15.65 9.07
C GLN A 18 1.83 -14.35 9.86
N HIS A 19 2.95 -13.65 9.99
CA HIS A 19 3.11 -12.51 10.87
C HIS A 19 3.14 -11.20 10.08
N HIS A 20 2.92 -10.13 10.81
CA HIS A 20 3.09 -8.75 10.37
C HIS A 20 3.47 -7.92 11.60
N SER A 21 4.29 -6.89 11.40
CA SER A 21 4.52 -5.77 12.33
C SER A 21 5.85 -5.11 12.00
N SER A 22 5.88 -3.79 12.13
CA SER A 22 7.12 -3.03 12.07
C SER A 22 8.05 -3.35 13.25
N LYS A 23 9.35 -3.14 13.06
CA LYS A 23 10.37 -3.16 14.13
C LYS A 23 9.94 -2.34 15.35
N ARG A 24 9.41 -1.12 15.11
CA ARG A 24 8.93 -0.21 16.15
C ARG A 24 7.77 -0.78 16.96
N ALA A 25 6.87 -1.53 16.33
CA ALA A 25 5.74 -2.16 17.02
C ALA A 25 6.21 -3.34 17.88
N LEU A 26 7.07 -4.20 17.33
CA LEU A 26 7.57 -5.38 18.06
C LEU A 26 8.53 -5.04 19.19
N ALA A 27 9.23 -3.90 19.11
CA ALA A 27 10.09 -3.42 20.20
C ALA A 27 9.35 -3.20 21.53
N LYS A 28 8.01 -3.16 21.51
CA LYS A 28 7.15 -3.04 22.71
C LYS A 28 6.84 -4.38 23.38
N SER A 29 7.23 -5.51 22.78
CA SER A 29 7.03 -6.86 23.29
C SER A 29 8.39 -7.54 23.42
N GLU A 30 8.73 -8.03 24.62
CA GLU A 30 9.96 -8.79 24.83
C GLU A 30 9.99 -10.07 23.97
N GLN A 31 8.85 -10.76 23.83
CA GLN A 31 8.78 -11.91 22.92
C GLN A 31 8.94 -11.49 21.45
N GLY A 32 8.25 -10.42 21.04
CA GLY A 32 8.31 -9.91 19.66
C GLY A 32 9.72 -9.46 19.27
N LYS A 33 10.40 -8.69 20.13
CA LYS A 33 11.77 -8.24 19.96
C LYS A 33 12.77 -9.40 19.88
N LYS A 34 12.56 -10.46 20.67
CA LYS A 34 13.42 -11.65 20.65
C LYS A 34 13.20 -12.50 19.39
N ALA A 35 11.95 -12.69 18.98
CA ALA A 35 11.61 -13.51 17.82
C ALA A 35 11.91 -12.82 16.49
N PHE A 36 11.68 -11.50 16.42
CA PHE A 36 11.79 -10.71 15.20
C PHE A 36 12.47 -9.35 15.51
N PRO A 37 13.79 -9.34 15.77
CA PRO A 37 14.52 -8.14 16.19
C PRO A 37 14.45 -6.99 15.17
N GLU A 38 14.26 -7.32 13.89
CA GLU A 38 14.13 -6.35 12.78
C GLU A 38 12.67 -6.08 12.36
N GLY A 39 11.69 -6.57 13.11
CA GLY A 39 10.30 -6.59 12.64
C GLY A 39 10.03 -7.76 11.69
N ILE A 40 8.83 -7.79 11.14
CA ILE A 40 8.48 -8.76 10.09
C ILE A 40 8.84 -8.15 8.73
N ILE A 41 9.93 -8.66 8.12
CA ILE A 41 10.48 -8.14 6.87
C ILE A 41 9.49 -8.38 5.72
N GLY A 42 9.18 -7.32 4.96
CA GLY A 42 8.21 -7.35 3.87
C GLY A 42 6.76 -7.14 4.30
N SER A 43 6.48 -7.02 5.60
CA SER A 43 5.12 -6.71 6.08
C SER A 43 4.66 -5.29 5.73
N GLU A 44 5.53 -4.46 5.17
CA GLU A 44 5.26 -3.17 4.55
C GLU A 44 4.81 -3.27 3.08
N HIS A 45 5.02 -4.41 2.41
CA HIS A 45 4.61 -4.61 1.03
C HIS A 45 3.11 -4.96 0.97
N ILE A 46 2.33 -4.05 0.39
CA ILE A 46 0.88 -4.21 0.21
C ILE A 46 0.55 -4.49 -1.25
N TRP A 47 -0.61 -5.11 -1.49
CA TRP A 47 -1.13 -5.26 -2.85
C TRP A 47 -2.12 -4.14 -3.18
N LEU A 48 -2.26 -3.85 -4.47
CA LEU A 48 -3.25 -2.92 -5.01
C LEU A 48 -3.87 -3.55 -6.25
N ALA A 49 -5.19 -3.63 -6.29
CA ALA A 49 -5.94 -3.94 -7.50
C ALA A 49 -7.00 -2.88 -7.75
N ALA A 50 -7.25 -2.57 -9.01
CA ALA A 50 -8.29 -1.64 -9.40
C ALA A 50 -9.00 -2.12 -10.67
N ILE A 51 -10.30 -1.89 -10.74
CA ILE A 51 -11.13 -2.21 -11.91
C ILE A 51 -12.27 -1.20 -12.05
N GLY A 52 -12.62 -0.88 -13.29
CA GLY A 52 -13.79 -0.06 -13.60
C GLY A 52 -13.57 0.96 -14.70
N PRO A 53 -14.56 1.82 -14.94
CA PRO A 53 -14.59 2.71 -16.12
C PRO A 53 -13.46 3.75 -16.12
N THR A 54 -12.90 4.11 -14.96
CA THR A 54 -11.82 5.09 -14.82
C THR A 54 -10.44 4.47 -14.68
N ILE A 55 -10.32 3.15 -14.84
CA ILE A 55 -9.08 2.38 -14.64
C ILE A 55 -8.60 1.81 -15.99
N LYS A 56 -7.30 1.88 -16.26
CA LYS A 56 -6.66 1.29 -17.44
C LYS A 56 -6.80 -0.24 -17.43
N GLY A 57 -7.14 -0.83 -18.57
CA GLY A 57 -7.33 -2.27 -18.73
C GLY A 57 -6.02 -3.05 -18.96
N ASN A 58 -4.94 -2.69 -18.28
CA ASN A 58 -3.58 -3.18 -18.59
C ASN A 58 -3.23 -4.50 -17.89
N GLY A 59 -4.12 -5.07 -17.07
CA GLY A 59 -3.83 -6.27 -16.29
C GLY A 59 -2.74 -6.02 -15.24
N LEU A 60 -1.71 -6.88 -15.21
CA LEU A 60 -0.57 -6.72 -14.31
C LEU A 60 0.32 -5.55 -14.77
N ILE A 61 0.50 -4.57 -13.89
CA ILE A 61 1.34 -3.39 -14.15
C ILE A 61 2.64 -3.54 -13.36
N LYS A 62 3.77 -3.46 -14.06
CA LYS A 62 5.08 -3.26 -13.43
C LYS A 62 5.35 -1.76 -13.39
N THR A 63 5.57 -1.23 -12.20
CA THR A 63 5.87 0.20 -12.02
C THR A 63 7.37 0.43 -12.04
N ASP A 64 7.80 1.55 -12.62
CA ASP A 64 9.20 1.95 -12.60
C ASP A 64 9.61 2.51 -11.24
N ASN A 65 8.64 3.10 -10.53
CA ASN A 65 8.82 3.67 -9.21
C ASN A 65 7.97 2.93 -8.18
N GLU A 66 8.40 3.03 -6.92
CA GLU A 66 7.66 2.50 -5.79
C GLU A 66 6.36 3.29 -5.58
N LEU A 67 5.27 2.57 -5.35
CA LEU A 67 3.98 3.14 -4.94
C LEU A 67 3.77 2.95 -3.44
N LYS A 68 3.11 3.93 -2.81
CA LYS A 68 2.86 3.95 -1.36
C LYS A 68 1.37 4.06 -1.06
N GLN A 69 0.95 3.50 0.08
CA GLN A 69 -0.41 3.59 0.59
C GLN A 69 -0.93 5.04 0.71
N ALA A 70 -0.04 6.00 0.97
CA ALA A 70 -0.37 7.43 1.05
C ALA A 70 -1.03 7.98 -0.23
N GLN A 71 -0.81 7.34 -1.38
CA GLN A 71 -1.33 7.76 -2.68
C GLN A 71 -2.77 7.27 -2.95
N ILE A 72 -3.29 6.33 -2.14
CA ILE A 72 -4.59 5.69 -2.39
C ILE A 72 -5.74 6.71 -2.33
N ALA A 73 -5.74 7.61 -1.34
CA ALA A 73 -6.80 8.61 -1.18
C ALA A 73 -6.90 9.55 -2.40
N ALA A 74 -5.76 10.09 -2.85
CA ALA A 74 -5.70 10.94 -4.05
C ALA A 74 -6.13 10.18 -5.32
N THR A 75 -5.81 8.89 -5.40
CA THR A 75 -6.21 8.04 -6.53
C THR A 75 -7.72 7.82 -6.57
N VAL A 76 -8.36 7.58 -5.42
CA VAL A 76 -9.82 7.50 -5.30
C VAL A 76 -10.48 8.82 -5.72
N LEU A 77 -9.96 9.95 -5.22
CA LEU A 77 -10.50 11.27 -5.57
C LEU A 77 -10.41 11.57 -7.06
N LYS A 78 -9.27 11.27 -7.70
CA LYS A 78 -9.15 11.40 -9.16
C LYS A 78 -10.10 10.47 -9.92
N ALA A 79 -10.29 9.23 -9.45
CA ALA A 79 -11.26 8.31 -10.04
C ALA A 79 -12.72 8.83 -9.92
N LEU A 80 -13.00 9.73 -8.99
CA LEU A 80 -14.29 10.45 -8.85
C LEU A 80 -14.33 11.78 -9.62
N GLY A 81 -13.29 12.13 -10.39
CA GLY A 81 -13.19 13.40 -11.11
C GLY A 81 -12.88 14.60 -10.22
N GLN A 82 -12.44 14.38 -8.98
CA GLN A 82 -12.09 15.44 -8.03
C GLN A 82 -10.61 15.81 -8.12
N ASN A 83 -10.27 17.05 -7.80
CA ASN A 83 -8.89 17.49 -7.62
C ASN A 83 -8.45 17.21 -6.17
N PRO A 84 -7.48 16.31 -5.90
CA PRO A 84 -7.05 16.02 -4.54
C PRO A 84 -6.45 17.22 -3.81
N ASN A 85 -5.71 18.07 -4.54
CA ASN A 85 -4.99 19.21 -3.96
C ASN A 85 -5.93 20.32 -3.46
N THR A 86 -7.14 20.42 -4.01
CA THR A 86 -8.15 21.37 -3.50
C THR A 86 -8.80 20.87 -2.20
N ILE A 87 -8.78 19.56 -1.93
CA ILE A 87 -9.33 18.95 -0.72
C ILE A 87 -8.29 18.96 0.39
N ASN A 88 -7.06 18.53 0.09
CA ASN A 88 -5.93 18.63 1.01
C ASN A 88 -4.62 18.79 0.20
N PRO A 89 -3.93 19.93 0.30
CA PRO A 89 -2.71 20.19 -0.46
C PRO A 89 -1.53 19.30 -0.05
N ASN A 90 -1.60 18.61 1.10
CA ASN A 90 -0.57 17.72 1.61
C ASN A 90 -0.77 16.24 1.19
N MET A 91 -1.73 15.92 0.33
CA MET A 91 -1.90 14.55 -0.17
C MET A 91 -0.70 14.13 -1.02
N ALA A 92 -0.36 12.84 -0.95
CA ALA A 92 0.56 12.27 -1.93
C ALA A 92 -0.08 12.27 -3.33
N PRO A 93 0.72 12.34 -4.41
CA PRO A 93 0.20 12.29 -5.77
C PRO A 93 -0.60 11.01 -6.03
N ALA A 94 -1.69 11.12 -6.79
CA ALA A 94 -2.44 9.95 -7.26
C ALA A 94 -1.56 9.01 -8.11
N ILE A 95 -1.87 7.72 -8.06
CA ILE A 95 -1.26 6.66 -8.86
C ILE A 95 -1.81 6.78 -10.29
N ASN A 96 -1.15 7.55 -11.14
CA ASN A 96 -1.60 7.80 -12.52
C ASN A 96 -1.36 6.57 -13.43
N GLU A 97 -0.54 5.61 -12.98
CA GLU A 97 -0.25 4.36 -13.64
C GLU A 97 -1.52 3.53 -13.88
N ILE A 98 -2.50 3.60 -12.96
CA ILE A 98 -3.75 2.83 -13.05
C ILE A 98 -4.94 3.66 -13.59
N LEU A 99 -4.89 4.99 -13.49
CA LEU A 99 -5.98 5.87 -13.91
C LEU A 99 -5.97 6.09 -15.43
N LYS A 100 -7.16 6.20 -16.04
CA LYS A 100 -7.33 6.66 -17.43
C LYS A 100 -7.08 8.14 -17.60
#